data_AF-A0A496U8Q3-F1
#
_entry.id   AF-A0A496U8Q3-F1
#
_cell.length_a   1.000
_cell.length_b   1.000
_cell.length_c   1.000
_cell.angle_alpha   90.00
_cell.angle_beta   90.00
_cell.angle_gamma   90.00
#
_symmetry.space_group_name_H-M   'P 1'
#
loop_
_entity.id
_entity.type
_entity.pdbx_description
1 polymer ?
#
loop_
_entity_poly.entity_id
_entity_poly.type
_entity_poly.pdbx_seq_one_letter_code
_entity_poly.pdbx_strand_id
1 'polypeptide(L)'
;MSGNLKTAAEIEAEIRFDEKFLVRLRQSFQLEKEYALEEGSNALRAFRERSRTYYQPVALRMQNDFRRLRYKMSKVDNIPESIFLRLDALEKAVKEIRAHFAGAPNRLIRNNEQNTGDD
;
A
#
# COMPACT_ATOMS: atom_id res chain seq x y z
N MET A 1 -6.60 -24.18 -23.50
CA MET A 1 -6.04 -24.24 -22.14
C MET A 1 -6.99 -23.54 -21.18
N SER A 2 -7.84 -24.31 -20.47
CA SER A 2 -8.66 -23.77 -19.38
C SER A 2 -7.77 -23.50 -18.17
N GLY A 3 -7.23 -22.29 -18.08
CA GLY A 3 -6.72 -21.80 -16.81
C GLY A 3 -7.92 -21.73 -15.85
N ASN A 4 -7.83 -22.40 -14.71
CA ASN A 4 -8.89 -22.46 -13.71
C ASN A 4 -9.33 -21.02 -13.34
N LEU A 5 -10.45 -20.56 -13.88
CA LEU A 5 -10.97 -19.22 -13.63
C LEU A 5 -11.52 -19.20 -12.21
N LYS A 6 -11.10 -18.21 -11.42
CA LYS A 6 -11.63 -18.01 -10.06
C LYS A 6 -13.13 -17.74 -10.15
N THR A 7 -13.89 -18.31 -9.23
CA THR A 7 -15.31 -17.97 -9.01
C THR A 7 -15.44 -16.55 -8.44
N ALA A 8 -16.65 -15.97 -8.55
CA ALA A 8 -16.95 -14.67 -7.93
C ALA A 8 -16.67 -14.66 -6.41
N ALA A 9 -16.95 -15.77 -5.72
CA ALA A 9 -16.69 -15.91 -4.28
C ALA A 9 -15.20 -15.89 -3.93
N GLU A 10 -14.35 -16.53 -4.75
CA GLU A 10 -12.89 -16.50 -4.57
C GLU A 10 -12.30 -15.12 -4.83
N ILE A 11 -12.80 -14.42 -5.84
CA ILE A 11 -12.43 -13.02 -6.13
C ILE A 11 -12.82 -12.11 -4.98
N GLU A 12 -14.03 -12.28 -4.43
CA GLU A 12 -14.48 -11.48 -3.31
C GLU A 12 -13.65 -11.74 -2.04
N ALA A 13 -13.25 -12.99 -1.81
CA ALA A 13 -12.37 -13.35 -0.71
C ALA A 13 -10.98 -12.72 -0.84
N GLU A 14 -10.42 -12.68 -2.05
CA GLU A 14 -9.14 -12.02 -2.36
C GLU A 14 -9.23 -10.50 -2.09
N ILE A 15 -10.30 -9.84 -2.57
CA ILE A 15 -10.53 -8.41 -2.29
C ILE A 15 -10.65 -8.14 -0.79
N ARG A 16 -11.39 -8.97 -0.03
CA ARG A 16 -11.49 -8.83 1.43
C ARG A 16 -10.14 -8.99 2.13
N PHE A 17 -9.30 -9.91 1.63
CA PHE A 17 -7.96 -10.09 2.15
C PHE A 17 -7.10 -8.84 1.89
N ASP A 18 -7.13 -8.33 0.66
CA ASP A 18 -6.34 -7.17 0.25
C ASP A 18 -6.77 -5.88 0.97
N GLU A 19 -8.07 -5.70 1.23
CA GLU A 19 -8.59 -4.62 2.09
C GLU A 19 -7.96 -4.66 3.48
N LYS A 20 -8.00 -5.82 4.13
CA LYS A 20 -7.41 -6.00 5.47
C LYS A 20 -5.90 -5.81 5.45
N PHE A 21 -5.23 -6.32 4.42
CA PHE A 21 -3.79 -6.19 4.28
C PHE A 21 -3.38 -4.73 4.08
N LEU A 22 -4.10 -3.97 3.25
CA LEU A 22 -3.84 -2.54 3.04
C LEU A 22 -3.98 -1.73 4.32
N VAL A 23 -5.02 -2.00 5.12
CA VAL A 23 -5.23 -1.35 6.42
C VAL A 23 -4.05 -1.63 7.36
N ARG A 24 -3.60 -2.88 7.45
CA ARG A 24 -2.45 -3.26 8.29
C ARG A 24 -1.15 -2.63 7.80
N LEU A 25 -0.93 -2.60 6.48
CA LEU A 25 0.25 -1.97 5.88
C LEU A 25 0.31 -0.48 6.22
N ARG A 26 -0.84 0.20 6.15
CA ARG A 26 -0.96 1.61 6.55
C ARG A 26 -0.66 1.83 8.03
N GLN A 27 -1.25 1.01 8.90
CA GLN A 27 -1.05 1.11 10.35
C GLN A 27 0.41 0.86 10.72
N SER A 28 1.03 -0.18 10.16
CA SER A 28 2.44 -0.48 10.39
C SER A 28 3.34 0.69 9.98
N PHE A 29 3.11 1.28 8.80
CA PHE A 29 3.87 2.45 8.36
C PHE A 29 3.69 3.65 9.31
N GLN A 30 2.46 3.88 9.80
CA GLN A 30 2.18 4.98 10.72
C GLN A 30 2.91 4.80 12.05
N LEU A 31 2.91 3.58 12.61
CA LEU A 31 3.61 3.28 13.87
C LEU A 31 5.13 3.45 13.72
N GLU A 32 5.72 2.96 12.63
CA GLU A 32 7.16 3.16 12.39
C GLU A 32 7.50 4.65 12.20
N LYS A 33 6.60 5.43 11.60
CA LYS A 33 6.76 6.87 11.43
C LYS A 33 6.73 7.60 12.78
N GLU A 34 5.78 7.25 13.65
CA GLU A 34 5.64 7.82 14.99
C GLU A 34 6.87 7.52 15.84
N TYR A 35 7.29 6.26 15.86
CA TYR A 35 8.53 5.85 16.53
C TYR A 35 9.75 6.62 16.01
N ALA A 36 9.90 6.76 14.69
CA ALA A 36 11.03 7.48 14.11
C ALA A 36 11.03 8.99 14.44
N LEU A 37 9.86 9.59 14.63
CA LEU A 37 9.72 10.98 15.06
C LEU A 37 10.12 11.19 16.52
N GLU A 38 9.87 10.20 17.38
CA GLU A 38 10.24 10.24 18.80
C GLU A 38 11.76 10.04 19.02
N GLU A 39 12.37 9.13 18.25
CA GLU A 39 13.79 8.78 18.39
C GLU A 39 14.76 9.71 17.64
N GLY A 40 14.26 10.45 16.64
CA GLY A 40 15.03 11.47 15.92
C GLY A 40 15.83 10.95 14.71
N SER A 41 16.90 11.67 14.36
CA SER A 41 17.55 11.65 13.04
C SER A 41 17.94 10.26 12.52
N ASN A 42 18.52 9.42 13.37
CA ASN A 42 18.95 8.07 12.97
C ASN A 42 17.76 7.15 12.68
N ALA A 43 16.71 7.22 13.51
CA ALA A 43 15.50 6.46 13.30
C ALA A 43 14.73 6.94 12.06
N LEU A 44 14.71 8.24 11.76
CA LEU A 44 14.16 8.77 10.51
C LEU A 44 14.88 8.23 9.26
N ARG A 45 16.21 8.09 9.31
CA ARG A 45 16.99 7.47 8.23
C ARG A 45 16.67 5.98 8.07
N ALA A 46 16.56 5.25 9.17
CA ALA A 46 16.16 3.84 9.17
C ALA A 46 14.73 3.67 8.61
N PHE A 47 13.79 4.52 9.03
CA PHE A 47 12.42 4.54 8.51
C PHE A 47 12.36 4.84 7.01
N ARG A 48 13.16 5.78 6.49
CA ARG A 48 13.28 6.00 5.05
C ARG A 48 13.75 4.76 4.31
N GLU A 49 14.76 4.09 4.84
CA GLU A 49 15.27 2.86 4.23
C GLU A 49 14.22 1.74 4.26
N ARG A 50 13.49 1.62 5.36
CA ARG A 50 12.39 0.66 5.50
C ARG A 50 11.24 0.97 4.54
N SER A 51 10.90 2.24 4.35
CA SER A 51 9.97 2.68 3.31
C SER A 51 10.40 2.23 1.91
N ARG A 52 11.68 2.41 1.59
CA ARG A 52 12.24 2.06 0.27
C ARG A 52 12.28 0.55 0.02
N THR A 53 12.64 -0.23 1.03
CA THR A 53 12.91 -1.67 0.89
C THR A 53 11.69 -2.56 1.14
N TYR A 54 10.71 -2.08 1.91
CA TYR A 54 9.53 -2.86 2.28
C TYR A 54 8.24 -2.21 1.76
N TYR A 55 7.88 -1.03 2.26
CA TYR A 55 6.55 -0.46 2.04
C TYR A 55 6.28 -0.10 0.57
N GLN A 56 7.23 0.56 -0.10
CA GLN A 56 7.08 0.92 -1.51
C GLN A 56 7.01 -0.30 -2.44
N PRO A 57 7.89 -1.32 -2.32
CA PRO A 57 7.77 -2.55 -3.09
C PRO A 57 6.47 -3.32 -2.83
N VAL A 58 6.00 -3.38 -1.58
CA VAL A 58 4.73 -4.05 -1.24
C VAL A 58 3.56 -3.32 -1.88
N ALA A 59 3.48 -1.99 -1.78
CA ALA A 59 2.42 -1.22 -2.43
C ALA A 59 2.44 -1.36 -3.97
N LEU A 60 3.63 -1.41 -4.57
CA LEU A 60 3.77 -1.66 -6.02
C LEU A 60 3.29 -3.06 -6.42
N ARG A 61 3.59 -4.07 -5.59
CA ARG A 61 3.12 -5.45 -5.80
C ARG A 61 1.59 -5.51 -5.78
N MET A 62 0.96 -4.95 -4.74
CA MET A 62 -0.49 -4.87 -4.63
C MET A 62 -1.12 -4.19 -5.85
N GLN A 63 -0.54 -3.08 -6.32
CA GLN A 63 -1.03 -2.38 -7.51
C GLN A 63 -1.02 -3.28 -8.76
N ASN A 64 0.02 -4.10 -8.92
CA ASN A 64 0.10 -5.05 -10.03
C ASN A 64 -0.86 -6.22 -9.86
N ASP A 65 -1.05 -6.69 -8.63
CA ASP A 65 -1.99 -7.77 -8.33
C ASP A 65 -3.44 -7.34 -8.56
N PHE A 66 -3.81 -6.10 -8.27
CA PHE A 66 -5.13 -5.55 -8.60
C PHE A 66 -5.39 -5.47 -10.11
N ARG A 67 -4.39 -5.05 -10.90
CA ARG A 67 -4.50 -5.08 -12.37
C ARG A 67 -4.73 -6.50 -12.90
N ARG A 68 -4.02 -7.48 -12.32
CA ARG A 68 -4.20 -8.90 -12.67
C ARG A 68 -5.58 -9.40 -12.24
N LEU A 69 -6.06 -8.98 -11.07
CA LEU A 69 -7.37 -9.34 -10.56
C LEU A 69 -8.48 -8.76 -11.45
N ARG A 70 -8.37 -7.49 -11.85
CA ARG A 70 -9.29 -6.86 -12.82
C ARG A 70 -9.38 -7.65 -14.12
N TYR A 71 -8.24 -8.08 -14.66
CA TYR A 71 -8.21 -8.91 -15.87
C TYR A 71 -8.83 -10.30 -15.67
N LYS A 72 -8.73 -10.89 -14.48
CA LYS A 72 -9.43 -12.14 -14.16
C LYS A 72 -10.94 -11.91 -14.05
N MET A 73 -11.33 -10.83 -13.39
CA MET A 73 -12.75 -10.45 -13.23
C MET A 73 -13.44 -10.25 -14.57
N SER A 74 -12.77 -9.66 -15.56
CA SER A 74 -13.34 -9.46 -16.90
C SER A 74 -13.56 -10.76 -17.69
N LYS A 75 -13.15 -11.92 -17.16
CA LYS A 75 -13.32 -13.24 -17.78
C LYS A 75 -14.32 -14.14 -17.04
N VAL A 76 -14.90 -13.65 -15.95
CA VAL A 76 -15.80 -14.42 -15.09
C VAL A 76 -17.18 -13.81 -15.22
N ASP A 77 -18.14 -14.63 -15.62
CA ASP A 77 -19.52 -14.19 -15.77
C ASP A 77 -20.16 -13.90 -14.40
N ASN A 78 -21.12 -12.97 -14.39
CA ASN A 78 -21.95 -12.65 -13.22
C ASN A 78 -21.18 -12.16 -11.98
N ILE A 79 -20.05 -11.47 -12.15
CA ILE A 79 -19.44 -10.73 -11.04
C ILE A 79 -20.32 -9.52 -10.70
N PRO A 80 -20.77 -9.38 -9.43
CA PRO A 80 -21.51 -8.20 -9.00
C PRO A 80 -20.71 -6.91 -9.20
N GLU A 81 -21.37 -5.85 -9.67
CA GLU A 81 -20.77 -4.51 -9.85
C GLU A 81 -20.09 -3.99 -8.57
N SER A 82 -20.65 -4.31 -7.41
CA SER A 82 -20.08 -3.96 -6.10
C SER A 82 -18.65 -4.49 -5.90
N ILE A 83 -18.28 -5.60 -6.52
CA ILE A 83 -16.92 -6.14 -6.46
C ILE A 83 -15.95 -5.28 -7.29
N PHE A 84 -16.39 -4.79 -8.46
CA PHE A 84 -15.58 -3.87 -9.27
C PHE A 84 -15.36 -2.55 -8.55
N LEU A 85 -16.40 -1.98 -7.93
CA LEU A 85 -16.30 -0.74 -7.15
C LEU A 85 -15.32 -0.86 -5.98
N ARG A 86 -15.30 -2.02 -5.30
CA ARG A 86 -14.34 -2.30 -4.22
C ARG A 86 -12.91 -2.39 -4.75
N LEU A 87 -12.69 -3.02 -5.90
CA LEU A 87 -11.37 -3.06 -6.53
C LEU A 87 -10.90 -1.67 -6.98
N ASP A 88 -11.79 -0.85 -7.56
CA ASP A 88 -11.49 0.55 -7.92
C ASP A 88 -11.04 1.36 -6.68
N ALA A 89 -11.76 1.21 -5.58
CA ALA A 89 -11.43 1.87 -4.31
C ALA A 89 -10.05 1.41 -3.77
N LEU A 90 -9.75 0.12 -3.85
CA LEU A 90 -8.45 -0.44 -3.47
C LEU A 90 -7.30 0.07 -4.35
N GLU A 91 -7.49 0.11 -5.67
CA GLU A 91 -6.49 0.64 -6.60
C GLU A 91 -6.17 2.11 -6.32
N LYS A 92 -7.22 2.91 -6.06
CA LYS A 92 -7.06 4.32 -5.66
C LYS A 92 -6.31 4.43 -4.33
N ALA A 93 -6.72 3.67 -3.32
CA ALA A 93 -6.10 3.70 -2.00
C ALA A 93 -4.63 3.26 -2.03
N VAL A 94 -4.26 2.24 -2.80
CA VAL A 94 -2.86 1.83 -2.97
C VAL A 94 -2.04 2.87 -3.72
N LYS A 95 -2.62 3.55 -4.72
CA LYS A 95 -1.92 4.64 -5.41
C LYS A 95 -1.60 5.79 -4.45
N GLU A 96 -2.56 6.18 -3.63
CA GLU A 96 -2.41 7.22 -2.61
C GLU A 96 -1.38 6.82 -1.54
N ILE A 97 -1.47 5.60 -1.02
CA ILE A 97 -0.56 5.13 0.03
C ILE A 97 0.87 5.01 -0.48
N ARG A 98 1.08 4.57 -1.72
CA ARG A 98 2.40 4.47 -2.33
C ARG A 98 3.06 5.83 -2.45
N ALA A 99 2.31 6.85 -2.87
CA ALA A 99 2.80 8.22 -2.90
C ALA A 99 3.16 8.72 -1.50
N HIS A 100 2.35 8.35 -0.49
CA HIS A 100 2.64 8.66 0.90
C HIS A 100 3.93 7.98 1.39
N PHE A 101 4.12 6.69 1.12
CA PHE A 101 5.32 5.94 1.49
C PHE A 101 6.58 6.55 0.88
N ALA A 102 6.53 6.95 -0.38
CA ALA A 102 7.66 7.61 -1.04
C ALA A 102 7.94 9.01 -0.50
N GLY A 103 6.89 9.80 -0.23
CA GLY A 103 7.04 11.21 0.11
C GLY A 103 7.29 11.49 1.60
N ALA A 104 6.63 10.76 2.49
CA ALA A 104 6.63 11.09 3.92
C ALA A 104 8.03 11.03 4.56
N PRO A 105 8.83 9.96 4.41
CA PRO A 105 10.15 9.89 5.05
C PRO A 105 11.09 11.01 4.58
N ASN A 106 11.04 11.35 3.29
CA ASN A 106 11.85 12.44 2.73
C ASN A 106 11.46 13.82 3.26
N ARG A 107 10.16 14.06 3.53
CA ARG A 107 9.72 15.31 4.16
C ARG A 107 10.18 15.39 5.61
N LEU A 108 10.06 14.29 6.37
CA LEU A 108 10.43 14.27 7.77
C LEU A 108 11.93 14.51 7.98
N ILE A 109 12.79 13.86 7.20
CA ILE A 109 14.24 14.08 7.27
C ILE A 109 14.60 15.53 6.98
N ARG A 110 14.05 16.12 5.90
CA ARG A 110 14.34 17.52 5.55
C ARG A 110 13.92 18.49 6.65
N ASN A 111 12.73 18.31 7.22
CA ASN A 111 12.24 19.17 8.30
C ASN A 111 13.09 19.02 9.56
N ASN A 112 13.53 17.80 9.87
CA ASN A 112 14.39 17.54 11.02
C ASN A 112 15.79 18.15 10.85
N GLU A 113 16.38 18.05 9.65
CA GLU A 113 17.68 18.66 9.34
C GLU A 113 17.64 20.20 9.37
N GLN A 114 16.52 20.81 8.96
CA GLN A 114 16.30 22.26 9.06
C GLN A 114 16.23 22.73 10.52
N ASN A 115 15.58 21.96 11.41
CA ASN A 115 15.47 22.33 12.82
C ASN A 115 16.77 22.17 13.62
N THR A 116 17.71 21.34 13.17
CA THR A 116 19.01 21.12 13.83
C THR A 116 20.12 22.06 13.36
N GLY A 117 19.84 22.95 12.41
CA GLY A 117 20.83 23.87 11.82
C GLY A 117 20.86 25.27 12.43
N ASP A 118 20.01 25.54 13.42
CA ASP A 118 19.84 26.86 14.08
C ASP A 118 20.52 26.96 15.47
N ASP A 119 21.35 25.98 15.86
CA ASP A 119 22.15 25.99 17.10
C ASP A 119 23.65 26.29 16.85
#